data_AF-A0A7W5NTK0-F1
#
_entry.id   AF-A0A7W5NTK0-F1
#
_cell.length_a   1.000
_cell.length_b   1.000
_cell.length_c   1.000
_cell.angle_alpha   90.00
_cell.angle_beta   90.00
_cell.angle_gamma   90.00
#
_symmetry.space_group_name_H-M   'P 1'
#
loop_
_entity.id
_entity.type
_entity.pdbx_description
1 polymer ?
#
loop_
_entity_poly.entity_id
_entity_poly.type
_entity_poly.pdbx_seq_one_letter_code
_entity_poly.pdbx_strand_id
1 'polypeptide(L)'
;MFPTVSVDEFTGIKGVTRDDVLASLRIPPQLLGIVPQNAGGFGNIGDASSVWEANELVAIQRRLLRVNEWLGSEVIRFNEAEPKASR
;
A
#
# COMPACT_ATOMS: atom_id res chain seq x y z
N MET A 1 -10.58 35.97 23.50
CA MET A 1 -10.70 34.74 22.71
C MET A 1 -10.06 35.02 21.35
N PHE A 2 -8.79 34.67 21.17
CA PHE A 2 -8.15 34.79 19.85
C PHE A 2 -8.64 33.62 18.98
N PRO A 3 -8.98 33.85 17.71
CA PRO A 3 -9.58 32.82 16.87
C PRO A 3 -8.55 31.71 16.59
N THR A 4 -8.97 30.47 16.77
CA THR A 4 -8.21 29.21 16.58
C THR A 4 -7.97 28.85 15.11
N VAL A 5 -8.14 29.80 14.19
CA VAL A 5 -8.16 29.58 12.72
C VAL A 5 -6.94 28.82 12.21
N SER A 6 -5.77 28.99 12.84
CA SER A 6 -4.56 28.26 12.46
C SER A 6 -4.60 26.77 12.83
N VAL A 7 -5.25 26.39 13.94
CA VAL A 7 -5.29 24.99 14.42
C VAL A 7 -6.05 24.09 13.46
N ASP A 8 -7.12 24.62 12.86
CA ASP A 8 -7.92 23.90 11.86
C ASP A 8 -7.13 23.69 10.56
N GLU A 9 -6.38 24.70 10.11
CA GLU A 9 -5.50 24.59 8.93
C GLU A 9 -4.40 23.53 9.14
N PHE A 10 -3.77 23.46 10.31
CA PHE A 10 -2.75 22.43 10.60
C PHE A 10 -3.30 21.01 10.56
N THR A 11 -4.55 20.82 11.00
CA THR A 11 -5.22 19.51 10.94
C THR A 11 -5.51 19.12 9.49
N GLY A 12 -5.96 20.07 8.67
CA GLY A 12 -6.15 19.88 7.24
C GLY A 12 -4.85 19.49 6.50
N ILE A 13 -3.76 20.21 6.76
CA ILE A 13 -2.44 19.94 6.13
C ILE A 13 -1.95 18.51 6.43
N LYS A 14 -2.10 18.05 7.68
CA LYS A 14 -1.71 16.68 8.06
C LYS A 14 -2.54 15.62 7.35
N GLY A 15 -3.83 15.90 7.14
CA GLY A 15 -4.72 15.03 6.36
C GLY A 15 -4.23 14.88 4.92
N VAL A 16 -4.01 16.00 4.23
CA VAL A 16 -3.52 16.01 2.84
C VAL A 16 -2.16 15.31 2.72
N THR A 17 -1.24 15.60 3.66
CA THR A 17 0.10 14.98 3.66
C THR A 17 0.02 13.46 3.81
N ARG A 18 -0.87 12.96 4.67
CA ARG A 18 -1.08 11.51 4.82
C ARG A 18 -1.54 10.89 3.50
N ASP A 19 -2.51 11.53 2.83
CA ASP A 19 -3.07 11.01 1.57
C ASP A 19 -2.02 11.03 0.45
N ASP A 20 -1.19 12.06 0.37
CA ASP A 20 -0.08 12.16 -0.59
C ASP A 20 0.98 11.06 -0.38
N VAL A 21 1.34 10.79 0.88
CA VAL A 21 2.28 9.70 1.22
C VAL A 21 1.68 8.33 0.85
N LEU A 22 0.40 8.10 1.16
CA LEU A 22 -0.27 6.83 0.82
C LEU A 22 -0.36 6.62 -0.69
N ALA A 23 -0.69 7.67 -1.45
CA ALA A 23 -0.73 7.62 -2.91
C ALA A 23 0.65 7.29 -3.52
N SER A 24 1.72 7.84 -2.93
CA SER A 24 3.10 7.61 -3.37
C SER A 24 3.56 6.17 -3.18
N LEU A 25 3.08 5.50 -2.13
CA LEU A 25 3.43 4.09 -1.86
C LEU A 25 2.74 3.12 -2.83
N ARG A 26 1.60 3.51 -3.43
CA ARG A 26 0.75 2.64 -4.26
C ARG A 26 0.33 1.34 -3.55
N ILE A 27 0.35 1.31 -2.22
CA ILE A 27 -0.13 0.21 -1.40
C ILE A 27 -1.48 0.62 -0.80
N PRO A 28 -2.55 -0.19 -0.93
CA PRO A 28 -3.82 0.09 -0.28
C PRO A 28 -3.62 0.30 1.24
N PRO A 29 -4.15 1.39 1.82
CA PRO A 29 -3.90 1.77 3.23
C PRO A 29 -4.28 0.68 4.24
N GLN A 30 -5.33 -0.09 3.96
CA GLN A 30 -5.76 -1.23 4.79
C GLN A 30 -4.71 -2.34 4.89
N LEU A 31 -3.84 -2.52 3.88
CA LEU A 31 -2.73 -3.47 3.94
C LEU A 31 -1.57 -2.96 4.82
N LEU A 32 -1.54 -1.66 5.07
CA LEU A 32 -0.57 -1.01 5.97
C LEU A 32 -1.09 -0.89 7.42
N GLY A 33 -2.25 -1.48 7.73
CA GLY A 33 -2.86 -1.41 9.05
C GLY A 33 -3.45 -0.04 9.40
N ILE A 34 -3.68 0.82 8.40
CA ILE A 34 -4.25 2.15 8.61
C ILE A 34 -5.73 2.05 8.98
N VAL A 35 -6.16 2.81 9.98
CA VAL A 35 -7.56 2.89 10.41
C VAL A 35 -8.33 3.90 9.54
N PRO A 36 -9.49 3.54 8.98
CA PRO A 36 -10.31 4.44 8.17
C PRO A 36 -10.85 5.60 9.02
N GLN A 37 -10.98 6.78 8.42
CA GLN A 37 -11.53 7.98 9.09
C GLN A 37 -12.97 8.28 8.66
N ASN A 38 -13.49 7.57 7.65
CA ASN A 38 -14.83 7.69 7.12
C ASN A 38 -15.69 6.47 7.52
N ALA A 39 -17.01 6.67 7.65
CA ALA A 39 -17.95 5.62 8.05
C ALA A 39 -18.00 4.41 7.10
N GLY A 40 -17.56 4.56 5.85
CA GLY A 40 -17.56 3.50 4.83
C GLY A 40 -16.40 2.51 4.92
N GLY A 41 -15.35 2.80 5.71
CA GLY A 41 -14.16 1.92 5.78
C GLY A 41 -13.40 1.77 4.46
N PHE A 42 -12.53 0.76 4.38
CA PHE A 42 -11.74 0.43 3.18
C PHE A 42 -12.27 -0.77 2.38
N GLY A 43 -13.33 -1.44 2.84
CA GLY A 43 -13.85 -2.67 2.24
C GLY A 43 -13.04 -3.92 2.61
N ASN A 44 -13.16 -4.98 1.80
CA ASN A 44 -12.54 -6.28 2.04
C ASN A 44 -11.02 -6.22 1.81
N ILE A 45 -10.24 -6.66 2.81
CA ILE A 45 -8.77 -6.66 2.75
C ILE A 45 -8.20 -7.66 1.72
N GLY A 46 -8.88 -8.79 1.53
CA GLY A 46 -8.52 -9.82 0.56
C GLY A 46 -8.61 -9.31 -0.88
N ASP A 47 -9.70 -8.63 -1.24
CA ASP A 47 -9.87 -8.03 -2.57
C ASP A 47 -8.79 -6.97 -2.84
N ALA A 48 -8.57 -6.08 -1.87
CA ALA A 48 -7.52 -5.06 -1.96
C ALA A 48 -6.14 -5.68 -2.14
N SER A 49 -5.83 -6.74 -1.39
CA SER A 49 -4.57 -7.48 -1.50
C SER A 49 -4.42 -8.16 -2.86
N SER A 50 -5.47 -8.79 -3.39
CA SER A 50 -5.43 -9.44 -4.70
C SER A 50 -5.22 -8.45 -5.84
N VAL A 51 -5.90 -7.30 -5.81
CA VAL A 51 -5.72 -6.23 -6.81
C VAL A 51 -4.32 -5.62 -6.71
N TRP A 52 -3.83 -5.35 -5.50
CA TRP A 52 -2.48 -4.83 -5.29
C TRP A 52 -1.40 -5.81 -5.74
N GLU A 53 -1.55 -7.09 -5.44
CA GLU A 53 -0.60 -8.14 -5.86
C GLU A 53 -0.48 -8.20 -7.38
N ALA A 54 -1.61 -8.20 -8.08
CA ALA A 54 -1.65 -8.26 -9.53
C ALA A 54 -1.03 -7.03 -10.20
N ASN A 55 -1.21 -5.84 -9.65
CA ASN A 55 -0.78 -4.58 -10.27
C ASN A 55 0.63 -4.14 -9.86
N GLU A 56 1.01 -4.33 -8.59
CA GLU A 56 2.25 -3.77 -8.03
C GLU A 56 3.26 -4.87 -7.67
N LEU A 57 2.84 -5.87 -6.86
CA LEU A 57 3.78 -6.85 -6.30
C LEU A 57 4.45 -7.69 -7.40
N VAL A 58 3.66 -8.24 -8.32
CA VAL A 58 4.18 -9.10 -9.40
C VAL A 58 5.15 -8.33 -10.29
N ALA A 59 4.88 -7.05 -10.57
CA ALA A 59 5.77 -6.21 -11.37
C ALA A 59 7.13 -5.99 -10.66
N ILE A 60 7.10 -5.71 -9.36
CA ILE A 60 8.31 -5.57 -8.53
C ILE A 60 9.09 -6.88 -8.45
N GLN A 61 8.41 -8.02 -8.21
CA GLN A 61 9.04 -9.34 -8.20
C GLN A 61 9.75 -9.65 -9.53
N ARG A 62 9.08 -9.39 -10.66
CA ARG A 62 9.69 -9.56 -12.00
C ARG A 62 10.92 -8.67 -12.20
N ARG A 63 10.88 -7.43 -11.72
CA ARG A 63 12.03 -6.50 -11.75
C ARG A 63 13.21 -7.08 -10.96
N LEU A 64 12.96 -7.66 -9.78
CA LEU A 64 13.98 -8.25 -8.93
C LEU A 64 14.55 -9.55 -9.53
N LEU A 65 13.73 -10.39 -10.16
CA LEU A 65 14.21 -11.62 -10.81
C LEU A 65 15.24 -11.36 -11.92
N ARG A 66 15.21 -10.18 -12.57
CA ARG A 66 16.22 -9.78 -13.56
C ARG A 66 17.64 -9.72 -13.00
N VAL A 67 17.80 -9.58 -11.68
CA VAL A 67 19.12 -9.63 -11.03
C VAL A 67 19.80 -10.99 -11.26
N ASN A 68 19.03 -12.08 -11.30
CA ASN A 68 19.58 -13.41 -11.59
C ASN A 68 20.17 -13.47 -13.01
N GLU A 69 19.50 -12.84 -13.99
CA GLU A 69 20.00 -12.77 -15.38
C GLU A 69 21.32 -12.01 -15.45
N TRP A 70 21.46 -10.93 -14.69
CA TRP A 70 22.69 -10.13 -14.66
C TRP A 70 23.87 -10.88 -14.01
N LEU A 71 23.59 -11.71 -13.00
CA LEU A 71 24.62 -12.45 -12.26
C LEU A 71 24.93 -13.83 -12.88
N GLY A 72 24.10 -14.32 -13.80
CA GLY A 72 24.25 -15.65 -14.39
C GLY A 72 24.01 -16.80 -13.40
N SER A 73 23.40 -16.52 -12.25
CA SER A 73 23.09 -17.49 -11.20
C SER A 73 21.79 -17.13 -10.48
N GLU A 74 21.03 -18.12 -10.05
CA GLU A 74 19.80 -17.89 -9.28
C GLU A 74 20.13 -17.50 -7.84
N VAL A 75 19.94 -16.22 -7.50
CA VAL A 75 20.14 -15.68 -6.14
C VAL A 75 18.84 -15.16 -5.52
N ILE A 76 17.84 -14.82 -6.33
CA ILE A 76 16.51 -14.39 -5.90
C ILE A 76 15.47 -15.40 -6.40
N ARG A 77 14.64 -15.91 -5.50
CA ARG A 77 13.49 -16.75 -5.81
C ARG A 77 12.32 -16.33 -4.92
N PHE A 78 11.12 -16.30 -5.49
CA PHE A 78 9.89 -16.08 -4.73
C PHE A 78 9.14 -17.40 -4.59
N ASN A 79 8.54 -17.62 -3.42
CA ASN A 79 7.63 -18.73 -3.22
C ASN A 79 6.32 -18.46 -3.95
N GLU A 80 5.62 -19.53 -4.33
CA GLU A 80 4.25 -19.41 -4.81
C GLU A 80 3.39 -18.84 -3.68
N ALA A 81 2.51 -17.89 -4.02
CA ALA A 81 1.63 -17.29 -3.04
C ALA A 81 0.72 -18.39 -2.47
N GLU A 82 0.62 -18.48 -1.14
CA GLU A 82 -0.36 -19.39 -0.55
C GLU A 82 -1.76 -18.97 -1.03
N PRO A 83 -2.60 -19.92 -1.48
CA PRO A 83 -3.96 -19.59 -1.87
C PRO A 83 -4.67 -19.01 -0.65
N LYS A 84 -5.08 -17.74 -0.75
CA LYS A 84 -5.82 -17.06 0.31
C LYS A 84 -7.09 -17.85 0.56
N ALA A 85 -7.22 -18.40 1.76
CA ALA A 85 -8.42 -19.15 2.15
C ALA A 85 -9.63 -18.24 1.95
N SER A 86 -10.52 -18.64 1.04
CA SER A 86 -11.82 -17.98 0.86
C SER A 86 -12.61 -18.21 2.15
N ARG A 87 -12.73 -17.17 2.99
CA ARG A 87 -13.68 -17.14 4.10
C ARG A 87 -14.85 -16.25 3.73
#